data_AF-A0A258YNK2-F1
#
_entry.id   AF-A0A258YNK2-F1
#
_cell.length_a   1.000
_cell.length_b   1.000
_cell.length_c   1.000
_cell.angle_alpha   90.00
_cell.angle_beta   90.00
_cell.angle_gamma   90.00
#
_symmetry.space_group_name_H-M   'P 1'
#
loop_
_entity.id
_entity.type
_entity.pdbx_description
1 polymer ?
#
loop_
_entity_poly.entity_id
_entity_poly.type
_entity_poly.pdbx_seq_one_letter_code
_entity_poly.pdbx_strand_id
1 'polypeptide(L)'
;YRTVADTPTSRIASAPQGYVEVVGRGQQPPGTSLVSPISGLPCLWYRYQIEEKIDNRWEHVQSDVSHDTFGVNDGTGQLLVDPDGAQIITSRKQVSTLGNLRKTEWTLIEGETIYVIGEHVTLGGANAVLSKSADLSALLAEWKADKTRLLARFDANRDGEISLEEWEHARYEASIEVDRAHLETRLKDGIHLIRQPRHGRPFIVANRKIDALTRHFRLWSWFHLALMLGALLGFGFAQRIA
;
A
#
# COMPACT_ATOMS: atom_id res chain seq x y z
N TYR A 1 -21.73 4.96 7.75
CA TYR A 1 -20.77 3.88 7.47
C TYR A 1 -20.69 3.75 5.95
N ARG A 2 -19.68 4.34 5.30
CA ARG A 2 -19.57 4.35 3.84
C ARG A 2 -18.98 3.01 3.42
N THR A 3 -19.85 2.13 2.94
CA THR A 3 -19.62 0.71 2.70
C THR A 3 -18.80 0.47 1.44
N VAL A 4 -17.94 -0.54 1.49
CA VAL A 4 -17.03 -0.99 0.42
C VAL A 4 -17.72 -1.20 -0.95
N ALA A 5 -19.04 -1.43 -0.96
CA ALA A 5 -19.85 -1.67 -2.16
C ALA A 5 -19.91 -0.50 -3.19
N ASP A 6 -19.57 0.73 -2.79
CA ASP A 6 -19.61 1.91 -3.67
C ASP A 6 -18.23 2.32 -4.21
N THR A 7 -17.18 1.51 -4.02
CA THR A 7 -15.82 1.86 -4.48
C THR A 7 -15.64 1.36 -5.91
N PRO A 8 -15.65 2.23 -6.94
CA PRO A 8 -15.41 1.76 -8.30
C PRO A 8 -13.98 1.26 -8.45
N THR A 9 -13.81 0.15 -9.18
CA THR A 9 -12.48 -0.34 -9.58
C THR A 9 -11.79 0.75 -10.39
N SER A 10 -10.66 1.24 -9.88
CA SER A 10 -9.86 2.30 -10.49
C SER A 10 -8.70 1.71 -11.30
N ARG A 11 -8.29 2.42 -12.35
CA ARG A 11 -7.04 2.12 -13.07
C ARG A 11 -5.87 2.71 -12.28
N ILE A 12 -4.75 2.01 -12.21
CA ILE A 12 -3.59 2.42 -11.39
C ILE A 12 -3.09 3.80 -11.82
N ALA A 13 -2.96 4.03 -13.13
CA ALA A 13 -2.47 5.31 -13.67
C ALA A 13 -3.33 6.53 -13.30
N SER A 14 -4.59 6.32 -12.90
CA SER A 14 -5.54 7.40 -12.56
C SER A 14 -6.22 7.20 -11.20
N ALA A 15 -5.69 6.29 -10.37
CA ALA A 15 -6.28 6.00 -9.07
C ALA A 15 -6.16 7.21 -8.14
N PRO A 16 -7.26 7.70 -7.54
CA PRO A 16 -7.20 8.83 -6.62
C PRO A 16 -6.47 8.43 -5.33
N GLN A 17 -5.92 9.41 -4.62
CA GLN A 17 -5.41 9.19 -3.26
C GLN A 17 -6.57 8.82 -2.31
N GLY A 18 -6.33 7.91 -1.38
CA GLY A 18 -7.31 7.46 -0.40
C GLY A 18 -7.87 6.07 -0.70
N TYR A 19 -9.11 5.81 -0.28
CA TYR A 19 -9.69 4.46 -0.32
C TYR A 19 -10.13 4.06 -1.73
N VAL A 20 -9.53 3.02 -2.30
CA VAL A 20 -9.74 2.57 -3.68
C VAL A 20 -9.83 1.06 -3.80
N GLU A 21 -10.43 0.59 -4.90
CA GLU A 21 -10.34 -0.78 -5.38
C GLU A 21 -9.48 -0.82 -6.65
N VAL A 22 -8.52 -1.74 -6.71
CA VAL A 22 -7.66 -1.99 -7.87
C VAL A 22 -7.63 -3.48 -8.20
N VAL A 23 -7.57 -3.80 -9.49
CA VAL A 23 -7.41 -5.16 -9.98
C VAL A 23 -6.27 -5.20 -11.00
N GLY A 24 -5.34 -6.13 -10.83
CA GLY A 24 -4.20 -6.28 -11.73
C GLY A 24 -3.53 -7.63 -11.59
N ARG A 25 -2.42 -7.84 -12.30
CA ARG A 25 -1.56 -9.01 -12.16
C ARG A 25 -0.57 -8.78 -11.03
N GLY A 26 -0.49 -9.73 -10.11
CA GLY A 26 0.51 -9.71 -9.04
C GLY A 26 1.91 -9.99 -9.58
N GLN A 27 2.91 -9.28 -9.05
CA GLN A 27 4.32 -9.33 -9.48
C GLN A 27 5.23 -9.25 -8.27
N GLN A 28 6.36 -9.95 -8.29
CA GLN A 28 7.38 -9.72 -7.27
C GLN A 28 8.11 -8.39 -7.55
N PRO A 29 8.42 -7.59 -6.52
CA PRO A 29 9.27 -6.42 -6.70
C PRO A 29 10.67 -6.83 -7.19
N PRO A 30 11.42 -5.93 -7.86
CA PRO A 30 12.79 -6.19 -8.23
C PRO A 30 13.67 -6.48 -7.00
N GLY A 31 14.51 -7.51 -7.06
CA GLY A 31 15.43 -7.87 -5.98
C GLY A 31 15.23 -9.30 -5.49
N THR A 32 15.19 -9.50 -4.18
CA THR A 32 15.07 -10.82 -3.56
C THR A 32 13.64 -11.35 -3.68
N SER A 33 13.49 -12.50 -4.33
CA SER A 33 12.22 -13.21 -4.46
C SER A 33 11.75 -13.80 -3.13
N LEU A 34 10.52 -13.47 -2.73
CA LEU A 34 9.86 -14.14 -1.61
C LEU A 34 9.53 -15.59 -1.99
N VAL A 35 9.82 -16.52 -1.09
CA VAL A 35 9.55 -17.95 -1.24
C VAL A 35 8.78 -18.48 -0.03
N SER A 36 7.87 -19.44 -0.26
CA SER A 36 7.16 -20.11 0.83
C SER A 36 8.13 -20.99 1.63
N PRO A 37 8.20 -20.88 2.97
CA PRO A 37 9.01 -21.78 3.80
C PRO A 37 8.57 -23.25 3.76
N ILE A 38 7.32 -23.51 3.33
CA ILE A 38 6.76 -24.86 3.31
C ILE A 38 7.06 -25.58 1.99
N SER A 39 6.80 -24.93 0.86
CA SER A 39 6.99 -25.52 -0.47
C SER A 39 8.30 -25.13 -1.15
N GLY A 40 8.98 -24.07 -0.68
CA GLY A 40 10.17 -23.50 -1.33
C GLY A 40 9.88 -22.80 -2.66
N LEU A 41 8.60 -22.58 -2.99
CA LEU A 41 8.20 -22.00 -4.27
C LEU A 41 8.09 -20.47 -4.17
N PRO A 42 8.44 -19.73 -5.25
CA PRO A 42 8.22 -18.29 -5.33
C PRO A 42 6.75 -17.92 -5.12
N CYS A 43 6.49 -16.89 -4.31
CA CYS A 43 5.15 -16.40 -4.02
C CYS A 43 5.16 -14.90 -3.75
N LEU A 44 3.99 -14.26 -3.82
CA LEU A 44 3.81 -12.84 -3.46
C LEU A 44 3.51 -12.67 -1.97
N TRP A 45 2.94 -13.71 -1.38
CA TRP A 45 2.59 -13.78 0.04
C TRP A 45 2.42 -15.24 0.44
N TYR A 46 2.76 -15.57 1.68
CA TYR A 46 2.43 -16.86 2.29
C TYR A 46 1.83 -16.69 3.70
N ARG A 47 1.04 -17.68 4.09
CA ARG A 47 0.76 -18.02 5.48
C ARG A 47 0.87 -19.52 5.62
N TYR A 48 1.47 -20.01 6.70
CA TYR A 48 1.48 -21.44 6.98
C TYR A 48 1.14 -21.76 8.42
N GLN A 49 0.74 -23.00 8.63
CA GLN A 49 0.54 -23.61 9.93
C GLN A 49 1.05 -25.05 9.89
N ILE A 50 1.85 -25.40 10.90
CA ILE A 50 2.37 -26.75 11.15
C ILE A 50 1.69 -27.26 12.41
N GLU A 51 1.17 -28.48 12.32
CA GLU A 51 0.51 -29.18 13.42
C GLU A 51 1.12 -30.57 13.58
N GLU A 52 1.20 -31.05 14.81
CA GLU A 52 1.64 -32.40 15.14
C GLU A 52 0.48 -33.22 15.73
N LYS A 53 0.46 -34.51 15.42
CA LYS A 53 -0.54 -35.44 15.92
C LYS A 53 -0.08 -36.08 17.23
N ILE A 54 -0.72 -35.69 18.34
CA ILE A 54 -0.49 -36.21 19.69
C ILE A 54 -1.79 -36.82 20.19
N ASP A 55 -1.78 -38.08 20.65
CA ASP A 55 -2.95 -38.81 21.17
C ASP A 55 -4.20 -38.67 20.27
N ASN A 56 -3.99 -38.81 18.96
CA ASN A 56 -5.01 -38.70 17.92
C ASN A 56 -5.67 -37.31 17.78
N ARG A 57 -5.09 -36.27 18.36
CA ARG A 57 -5.47 -34.85 18.19
C ARG A 57 -4.37 -34.10 17.46
N TRP A 58 -4.76 -33.09 16.69
CA TRP A 58 -3.82 -32.19 16.03
C TRP A 58 -3.57 -31.00 16.95
N GLU A 59 -2.31 -30.79 17.31
CA GLU A 59 -1.87 -29.66 18.13
C GLU A 59 -1.00 -28.72 17.30
N HIS A 60 -1.17 -27.43 17.51
CA HIS A 60 -0.41 -26.41 16.81
C HIS A 60 1.05 -26.43 17.24
N VAL A 61 1.98 -26.45 16.28
CA VAL A 61 3.43 -26.40 16.53
C VAL A 61 3.99 -25.03 16.17
N GLN A 62 3.70 -24.55 14.96
CA GLN A 62 4.26 -23.30 14.44
C GLN A 62 3.35 -22.72 13.36
N SER A 63 3.30 -21.40 13.26
CA SER A 63 2.75 -20.69 12.10
C SER A 63 3.51 -19.42 11.85
N ASP A 64 3.46 -18.94 10.63
CA ASP A 64 3.98 -17.62 10.27
C ASP A 64 3.24 -17.06 9.04
N VAL A 65 3.46 -15.79 8.77
CA VAL A 65 2.91 -15.04 7.64
C VAL A 65 3.96 -14.08 7.09
N SER A 66 4.03 -13.94 5.78
CA SER A 66 4.92 -12.95 5.17
C SER A 66 4.35 -11.54 5.28
N HIS A 67 5.25 -10.58 5.46
CA HIS A 67 4.96 -9.14 5.56
C HIS A 67 5.54 -8.36 4.36
N ASP A 68 6.18 -9.05 3.42
CA ASP A 68 6.82 -8.45 2.26
C ASP A 68 5.80 -7.76 1.35
N THR A 69 6.16 -6.54 0.93
CA THR A 69 5.41 -5.80 -0.06
C THR A 69 5.53 -6.47 -1.43
N PHE A 70 4.44 -6.52 -2.19
CA PHE A 70 4.44 -7.07 -3.55
C PHE A 70 3.79 -6.12 -4.57
N GLY A 71 4.10 -6.29 -5.85
CA GLY A 71 3.60 -5.45 -6.93
C GLY A 71 2.26 -5.91 -7.49
N VAL A 72 1.45 -4.96 -7.96
CA VAL A 72 0.26 -5.21 -8.78
C VAL A 72 0.32 -4.30 -10.01
N ASN A 73 0.10 -4.88 -11.18
CA ASN A 73 0.13 -4.19 -12.47
C ASN A 73 -1.17 -4.43 -13.25
N ASP A 74 -1.90 -3.36 -13.57
CA ASP A 74 -3.18 -3.41 -14.29
C ASP A 74 -3.04 -3.13 -15.81
N GLY A 75 -1.81 -3.02 -16.31
CA GLY A 75 -1.46 -2.63 -17.67
C GLY A 75 -1.39 -1.12 -17.91
N THR A 76 -1.81 -0.28 -16.96
CA THR A 76 -1.66 1.19 -17.03
C THR A 76 -0.59 1.73 -16.09
N GLY A 77 -0.35 1.04 -14.99
CA GLY A 77 0.67 1.41 -14.03
C GLY A 77 1.03 0.25 -13.12
N GLN A 78 1.93 0.53 -12.19
CA GLN A 78 2.32 -0.38 -11.14
C GLN A 78 2.08 0.27 -9.79
N LEU A 79 1.60 -0.50 -8.83
CA LEU A 79 1.56 -0.12 -7.43
C LEU A 79 2.09 -1.26 -6.57
N LEU A 80 2.55 -0.89 -5.38
CA LEU A 80 2.93 -1.81 -4.34
C LEU A 80 1.77 -2.05 -3.38
N VAL A 81 1.69 -3.24 -2.82
CA VAL A 81 0.72 -3.63 -1.79
C VAL A 81 1.51 -4.05 -0.56
N ASP A 82 1.33 -3.31 0.52
CA ASP A 82 1.78 -3.71 1.86
C ASP A 82 0.71 -4.64 2.46
N PRO A 83 0.99 -5.94 2.69
CA PRO A 83 0.00 -6.90 3.15
C PRO A 83 -0.39 -6.70 4.62
N ASP A 84 0.28 -5.82 5.37
CA ASP A 84 0.06 -5.66 6.80
C ASP A 84 -1.35 -5.18 7.13
N GLY A 85 -2.03 -5.92 8.00
CA GLY A 85 -3.41 -5.67 8.37
C GLY A 85 -4.43 -6.03 7.28
N ALA A 86 -4.01 -6.61 6.16
CA ALA A 86 -4.91 -7.07 5.11
C ALA A 86 -5.61 -8.38 5.50
N GLN A 87 -6.90 -8.47 5.19
CA GLN A 87 -7.58 -9.75 5.12
C GLN A 87 -7.25 -10.40 3.77
N ILE A 88 -6.35 -11.38 3.78
CA ILE A 88 -5.93 -12.09 2.57
C ILE A 88 -6.81 -13.31 2.30
N ILE A 89 -7.45 -13.32 1.12
CA ILE A 89 -8.38 -14.36 0.68
C ILE A 89 -7.79 -15.03 -0.56
N THR A 90 -7.19 -16.20 -0.37
CA THR A 90 -6.63 -17.00 -1.45
C THR A 90 -7.43 -18.28 -1.71
N SER A 91 -7.54 -18.67 -2.98
CA SER A 91 -8.02 -19.99 -3.41
C SER A 91 -6.95 -21.08 -3.25
N ARG A 92 -5.67 -20.69 -3.15
CA ARG A 92 -4.55 -21.60 -3.10
C ARG A 92 -4.24 -22.00 -1.68
N LYS A 93 -4.72 -23.18 -1.30
CA LYS A 93 -4.43 -23.84 -0.03
C LYS A 93 -3.83 -25.21 -0.34
N GLN A 94 -2.67 -25.52 0.23
CA GLN A 94 -2.04 -26.83 0.10
C GLN A 94 -1.90 -27.44 1.49
N VAL A 95 -2.14 -28.75 1.59
CA VAL A 95 -1.97 -29.51 2.82
C VAL A 95 -1.10 -30.72 2.49
N SER A 96 -0.02 -30.89 3.24
CA SER A 96 0.82 -32.08 3.18
C SER A 96 0.87 -32.72 4.57
N THR A 97 0.96 -34.04 4.61
CA THR A 97 1.07 -34.79 5.87
C THR A 97 2.18 -35.81 5.75
N LEU A 98 3.10 -35.80 6.69
CA LEU A 98 4.23 -36.72 6.76
C LEU A 98 4.35 -37.25 8.19
N GLY A 99 4.03 -38.54 8.38
CA GLY A 99 3.95 -39.13 9.73
C GLY A 99 2.92 -38.40 10.59
N ASN A 100 3.36 -37.89 11.73
CA ASN A 100 2.52 -37.14 12.66
C ASN A 100 2.50 -35.63 12.36
N LEU A 101 3.19 -35.13 11.34
CA LEU A 101 3.22 -33.70 11.02
C LEU A 101 2.29 -33.38 9.85
N ARG A 102 1.40 -32.40 10.05
CA ARG A 102 0.56 -31.80 9.01
C ARG A 102 1.00 -30.36 8.79
N LYS A 103 1.33 -30.04 7.54
CA LYS A 103 1.68 -28.68 7.11
C LYS A 103 0.57 -28.17 6.21
N THR A 104 0.04 -27.00 6.53
CA THR A 104 -0.93 -26.28 5.71
C THR A 104 -0.32 -24.95 5.29
N GLU A 105 -0.33 -24.65 3.99
CA GLU A 105 0.09 -23.35 3.46
C GLU A 105 -1.00 -22.71 2.62
N TRP A 106 -1.03 -21.38 2.63
CA TRP A 106 -1.83 -20.52 1.78
C TRP A 106 -0.90 -19.53 1.09
N THR A 107 -1.05 -19.35 -0.21
CA THR A 107 -0.15 -18.46 -0.97
C THR A 107 -0.91 -17.60 -1.96
N LEU A 108 -0.34 -16.43 -2.26
CA LEU A 108 -0.62 -15.67 -3.49
C LEU A 108 0.57 -15.88 -4.42
N ILE A 109 0.34 -16.14 -5.71
CA ILE A 109 1.42 -16.41 -6.66
C ILE A 109 1.51 -15.31 -7.71
N GLU A 110 2.72 -15.07 -8.17
CA GLU A 110 3.00 -14.18 -9.29
C GLU A 110 2.19 -14.55 -10.53
N GLY A 111 1.76 -13.53 -11.28
CA GLY A 111 0.98 -13.67 -12.52
C GLY A 111 -0.52 -13.87 -12.31
N GLU A 112 -0.96 -14.23 -11.09
CA GLU A 112 -2.38 -14.33 -10.74
C GLU A 112 -3.05 -12.94 -10.74
N THR A 113 -4.35 -12.91 -11.04
CA THR A 113 -5.15 -11.68 -10.91
C THR A 113 -5.41 -11.41 -9.44
N ILE A 114 -4.90 -10.27 -8.94
CA ILE A 114 -5.07 -9.81 -7.57
C ILE A 114 -6.07 -8.66 -7.53
N TYR A 115 -7.05 -8.80 -6.64
CA TYR A 115 -8.03 -7.79 -6.27
C TYR A 115 -7.59 -7.18 -4.94
N VAL A 116 -7.46 -5.85 -4.89
CA VAL A 116 -7.01 -5.12 -3.71
C VAL A 116 -7.99 -3.99 -3.41
N ILE A 117 -8.46 -3.92 -2.17
CA ILE A 117 -9.23 -2.78 -1.66
C ILE A 117 -8.51 -2.24 -0.44
N GLY A 118 -8.04 -1.00 -0.46
CA GLY A 118 -7.28 -0.41 0.64
C GLY A 118 -7.06 1.10 0.49
N GLU A 119 -6.17 1.67 1.30
CA GLU A 119 -5.77 3.08 1.21
C GLU A 119 -4.59 3.23 0.25
N HIS A 120 -4.84 3.84 -0.91
CA HIS A 120 -3.82 4.25 -1.87
C HIS A 120 -3.16 5.54 -1.41
N VAL A 121 -1.83 5.51 -1.34
CA VAL A 121 -0.96 6.65 -1.07
C VAL A 121 0.17 6.70 -2.09
N THR A 122 0.60 7.91 -2.45
CA THR A 122 1.84 8.10 -3.22
C THR A 122 2.94 8.62 -2.29
N LEU A 123 4.02 7.84 -2.16
CA LEU A 123 5.19 8.18 -1.38
C LEU A 123 6.25 8.87 -2.27
N GLY A 124 6.85 9.95 -1.78
CA GLY A 124 7.82 10.73 -2.56
C GLY A 124 7.17 11.54 -3.68
N GLY A 125 7.97 11.96 -4.66
CA GLY A 125 7.53 12.84 -5.74
C GLY A 125 6.88 14.12 -5.20
N ALA A 126 5.72 14.49 -5.73
CA ALA A 126 4.95 15.66 -5.28
C ALA A 126 4.62 15.66 -3.77
N ASN A 127 4.59 14.48 -3.13
CA ASN A 127 4.30 14.32 -1.70
C ASN A 127 5.57 14.23 -0.83
N ALA A 128 6.76 14.47 -1.38
CA ALA A 128 8.01 14.45 -0.62
C ALA A 128 7.99 15.50 0.51
N VAL A 129 8.14 15.05 1.76
CA VAL A 129 8.31 15.92 2.92
C VAL A 129 9.75 16.43 2.90
N LEU A 130 9.94 17.66 2.43
CA LEU A 130 11.25 18.29 2.28
C LEU A 130 11.32 19.58 3.11
N SER A 131 12.43 19.78 3.83
CA SER A 131 12.62 20.92 4.73
C SER A 131 13.73 21.81 4.20
N LYS A 132 13.36 22.92 3.57
CA LYS A 132 14.32 23.85 2.95
C LYS A 132 15.37 24.34 3.95
N SER A 133 14.98 24.64 5.18
CA SER A 133 15.90 25.12 6.21
C SER A 133 16.88 24.03 6.69
N ALA A 134 16.43 22.79 6.80
CA ALA A 134 17.28 21.67 7.19
C ALA A 134 18.30 21.36 6.08
N ASP A 135 17.84 21.29 4.83
CA ASP A 135 18.67 20.95 3.68
C ASP A 135 19.69 22.06 3.36
N LEU A 136 19.28 23.33 3.49
CA LEU A 136 20.20 24.48 3.38
C LEU A 136 21.30 24.44 4.44
N SER A 137 20.93 24.10 5.68
CA SER A 137 21.89 24.02 6.78
C SER A 137 22.90 22.88 6.56
N ALA A 138 22.42 21.72 6.08
CA ALA A 138 23.27 20.58 5.74
C ALA A 138 24.24 20.91 4.60
N LEU A 139 23.75 21.53 3.51
CA LEU A 139 24.57 21.91 2.36
C LEU A 139 25.66 22.92 2.73
N LEU A 140 25.32 23.94 3.53
CA LEU A 140 26.30 24.92 4.01
C LEU A 140 27.33 24.30 4.97
N ALA A 141 26.95 23.28 5.75
CA ALA A 141 27.87 22.55 6.60
C ALA A 141 28.85 21.71 5.77
N GLU A 142 28.37 21.05 4.70
CA GLU A 142 29.20 20.32 3.75
C GLU A 142 30.23 21.24 3.07
N TRP A 143 29.80 22.41 2.57
CA TRP A 143 30.72 23.36 1.94
C TRP A 143 31.75 23.92 2.91
N LYS A 144 31.38 24.14 4.18
CA LYS A 144 32.33 24.54 5.23
C LYS A 144 33.36 23.46 5.55
N ALA A 145 33.00 22.19 5.44
CA ALA A 145 33.91 21.07 5.67
C ALA A 145 34.98 20.98 4.57
N ASP A 146 34.64 21.35 3.32
CA ASP A 146 35.57 21.43 2.19
C ASP A 146 36.03 22.87 1.93
N LYS A 147 36.91 23.37 2.81
CA LYS A 147 37.43 24.75 2.76
C LYS A 147 38.10 25.07 1.42
N THR A 148 38.82 24.12 0.83
CA THR A 148 39.53 24.33 -0.45
C THR A 148 38.55 24.60 -1.58
N ARG A 149 37.48 23.82 -1.67
CA ARG A 149 36.45 23.98 -2.69
C ARG A 149 35.57 25.21 -2.45
N LEU A 150 35.33 25.55 -1.18
CA LEU A 150 34.61 26.77 -0.80
C LEU A 150 35.35 28.03 -1.26
N LEU A 151 36.65 28.14 -0.95
CA LEU A 151 37.49 29.26 -1.41
C LEU A 151 37.51 29.31 -2.95
N ALA A 152 37.73 28.18 -3.62
CA ALA A 152 37.73 28.14 -5.09
C ALA A 152 36.41 28.61 -5.74
N ARG A 153 35.27 28.49 -5.05
CA ARG A 153 33.96 28.94 -5.56
C ARG A 153 33.61 30.38 -5.18
N PHE A 154 33.98 30.82 -3.99
CA PHE A 154 33.39 32.02 -3.38
C PHE A 154 34.40 33.09 -2.96
N ASP A 155 35.70 32.78 -2.88
CA ASP A 155 36.76 33.77 -2.63
C ASP A 155 37.07 34.55 -3.92
N ALA A 156 36.32 35.63 -4.13
CA ALA A 156 36.39 36.44 -5.35
C ALA A 156 37.62 37.35 -5.36
N ASN A 157 38.03 37.84 -4.19
CA ASN A 157 39.17 38.75 -4.05
C ASN A 157 40.52 38.00 -3.87
N ARG A 158 40.48 36.68 -3.66
CA ARG A 158 41.62 35.77 -3.47
C ARG A 158 42.46 36.08 -2.23
N ASP A 159 41.83 36.54 -1.16
CA ASP A 159 42.51 36.82 0.11
C ASP A 159 42.68 35.59 1.00
N GLY A 160 42.09 34.45 0.63
CA GLY A 160 42.17 33.19 1.36
C GLY A 160 41.17 33.05 2.51
N GLU A 161 40.29 34.03 2.68
CA GLU A 161 39.15 34.02 3.60
C GLU A 161 37.82 34.16 2.80
N ILE A 162 36.68 33.99 3.47
CA ILE A 162 35.36 34.25 2.87
C ILE A 162 34.75 35.39 3.68
N SER A 163 34.63 36.55 3.05
CA SER A 163 34.01 37.74 3.61
C SER A 163 32.49 37.57 3.79
N LEU A 164 31.85 38.53 4.46
CA LEU A 164 30.40 38.49 4.68
C LEU A 164 29.61 38.51 3.36
N GLU A 165 30.02 39.34 2.40
CA GLU A 165 29.36 39.45 1.09
C GLU A 165 29.52 38.15 0.28
N GLU A 166 30.69 37.51 0.33
CA GLU A 166 30.93 36.21 -0.30
C GLU A 166 30.15 35.09 0.40
N TRP A 167 29.96 35.18 1.71
CA TRP A 167 29.06 34.30 2.46
C TRP A 167 27.59 34.47 2.09
N GLU A 168 27.14 35.71 1.87
CA GLU A 168 25.78 35.97 1.39
C GLU A 168 25.57 35.39 -0.01
N HIS A 169 26.56 35.54 -0.89
CA HIS A 169 26.56 34.92 -2.21
C HIS A 169 26.51 33.38 -2.11
N ALA A 170 27.34 32.76 -1.26
CA ALA A 170 27.33 31.33 -1.02
C ALA A 170 25.97 30.84 -0.48
N ARG A 171 25.36 31.58 0.45
CA ARG A 171 24.03 31.25 0.98
C ARG A 171 22.93 31.37 -0.08
N TYR A 172 23.02 32.36 -0.96
CA TYR A 172 22.08 32.54 -2.06
C TYR A 172 22.18 31.39 -3.07
N GLU A 173 23.39 31.03 -3.50
CA GLU A 173 23.61 29.87 -4.36
C GLU A 173 23.12 28.57 -3.71
N ALA A 174 23.44 28.35 -2.43
CA ALA A 174 22.98 27.18 -1.70
C ALA A 174 21.45 27.11 -1.64
N SER A 175 20.76 28.25 -1.47
CA SER A 175 19.29 28.28 -1.51
C SER A 175 18.75 27.87 -2.89
N ILE A 176 19.34 28.38 -3.98
CA ILE A 176 18.92 28.02 -5.35
C ILE A 176 19.14 26.53 -5.60
N GLU A 177 20.28 26.01 -5.16
CA GLU A 177 20.63 24.59 -5.33
C GLU A 177 19.65 23.68 -4.58
N VAL A 178 19.33 24.02 -3.32
CA VAL A 178 18.29 23.32 -2.53
C VAL A 178 16.93 23.42 -3.20
N ASP A 179 16.53 24.60 -3.70
CA ASP A 179 15.25 24.78 -4.40
C ASP A 179 15.16 23.93 -5.68
N ARG A 180 16.26 23.85 -6.45
CA ARG A 180 16.35 22.99 -7.65
C ARG A 180 16.25 21.52 -7.28
N ALA A 181 17.01 21.06 -6.29
CA ALA A 181 16.97 19.67 -5.83
C ALA A 181 15.58 19.28 -5.31
N HIS A 182 14.91 20.21 -4.62
CA HIS A 182 13.53 20.06 -4.15
C HIS A 182 12.53 19.93 -5.30
N LEU A 183 12.69 20.74 -6.34
CA LEU A 183 11.87 20.67 -7.54
C LEU A 183 12.09 19.35 -8.28
N GLU A 184 13.33 18.96 -8.51
CA GLU A 184 13.68 17.69 -9.15
C GLU A 184 13.10 16.49 -8.39
N THR A 185 13.18 16.52 -7.06
CA THR A 185 12.58 15.47 -6.21
C THR A 185 11.06 15.42 -6.35
N ARG A 186 10.40 16.58 -6.48
CA ARG A 186 8.94 16.66 -6.69
C ARG A 186 8.50 16.26 -8.09
N LEU A 187 9.37 16.44 -9.08
CA LEU A 187 9.13 16.05 -10.47
C LEU A 187 9.33 14.55 -10.72
N LYS A 188 10.00 13.83 -9.82
CA LYS A 188 10.08 12.36 -9.89
C LYS A 188 8.72 11.74 -9.60
N ASP A 189 8.38 10.69 -10.35
CA ASP A 189 7.19 9.87 -10.09
C ASP A 189 7.32 9.23 -8.69
N GLY A 190 6.31 9.45 -7.86
CA GLY A 190 6.26 8.84 -6.54
C GLY A 190 5.92 7.34 -6.62
N ILE A 191 6.17 6.62 -5.54
CA ILE A 191 5.81 5.20 -5.42
C ILE A 191 4.35 5.11 -4.99
N HIS A 192 3.51 4.49 -5.81
CA HIS A 192 2.13 4.16 -5.47
C HIS A 192 2.09 2.94 -4.54
N LEU A 193 1.44 3.08 -3.39
CA LEU A 193 1.33 2.04 -2.37
C LEU A 193 -0.13 1.92 -1.93
N ILE A 194 -0.65 0.69 -1.82
CA ILE A 194 -1.87 0.39 -1.07
C ILE A 194 -1.49 -0.23 0.27
N ARG A 195 -2.06 0.30 1.34
CA ARG A 195 -1.84 -0.16 2.72
C ARG A 195 -3.13 -0.17 3.54
N GLN A 196 -3.02 -0.56 4.80
CA GLN A 196 -4.13 -0.53 5.76
C GLN A 196 -4.72 0.90 5.90
N PRO A 197 -6.04 1.07 5.71
CA PRO A 197 -6.70 2.35 5.91
C PRO A 197 -6.72 2.80 7.37
N ARG A 198 -6.49 4.09 7.62
CA ARG A 198 -6.46 4.68 8.98
C ARG A 198 -7.79 4.61 9.75
N HIS A 199 -8.92 4.56 9.04
CA HIS A 199 -10.26 4.72 9.63
C HIS A 199 -11.02 3.40 9.84
N GLY A 200 -10.32 2.27 10.00
CA GLY A 200 -10.95 0.97 10.25
C GLY A 200 -11.80 0.46 9.07
N ARG A 201 -11.57 1.00 7.86
CA ARG A 201 -12.22 0.48 6.65
C ARG A 201 -11.61 -0.88 6.31
N PRO A 202 -12.37 -1.78 5.66
CA PRO A 202 -11.85 -3.07 5.27
C PRO A 202 -10.61 -2.94 4.38
N PHE A 203 -9.58 -3.71 4.71
CA PHE A 203 -8.40 -3.89 3.87
C PHE A 203 -8.41 -5.35 3.39
N ILE A 204 -8.57 -5.56 2.09
CA ILE A 204 -8.76 -6.90 1.53
C ILE A 204 -7.85 -7.10 0.33
N VAL A 205 -7.20 -8.26 0.27
CA VAL A 205 -6.38 -8.72 -0.86
C VAL A 205 -6.86 -10.12 -1.26
N ALA A 206 -7.08 -10.38 -2.55
CA ALA A 206 -7.52 -11.70 -2.99
C ALA A 206 -7.08 -12.08 -4.40
N ASN A 207 -6.86 -13.37 -4.65
CA ASN A 207 -6.59 -13.91 -5.99
C ASN A 207 -7.82 -14.56 -6.66
N ARG A 208 -8.99 -14.37 -6.07
CA ARG A 208 -10.27 -14.79 -6.63
C ARG A 208 -11.21 -13.61 -6.55
N LYS A 209 -12.08 -13.48 -7.55
CA LYS A 209 -13.14 -12.47 -7.52
C LYS A 209 -13.95 -12.69 -6.24
N ILE A 210 -13.86 -11.73 -5.34
CA ILE A 210 -14.69 -11.76 -4.16
C ILE A 210 -15.98 -11.06 -4.58
N ASP A 211 -17.07 -11.79 -4.71
CA ASP A 211 -18.42 -11.20 -4.68
C ASP A 211 -18.74 -10.71 -3.24
N ALA A 212 -17.73 -10.21 -2.53
CA ALA A 212 -17.86 -9.56 -1.25
C ALA A 212 -18.57 -8.25 -1.53
N LEU A 213 -19.88 -8.32 -1.39
CA LEU A 213 -20.77 -7.35 -0.77
C LEU A 213 -22.16 -7.38 -1.42
N THR A 214 -22.42 -8.16 -2.47
CA THR A 214 -23.79 -8.21 -3.03
C THR A 214 -24.80 -8.90 -2.10
N ARG A 215 -24.38 -9.84 -1.25
CA ARG A 215 -25.31 -10.69 -0.49
C ARG A 215 -26.00 -9.97 0.69
N HIS A 216 -25.25 -9.19 1.47
CA HIS A 216 -25.83 -8.47 2.61
C HIS A 216 -26.73 -7.32 2.16
N PHE A 217 -26.34 -6.62 1.08
CA PHE A 217 -27.14 -5.58 0.47
C PHE A 217 -28.43 -6.11 -0.16
N ARG A 218 -28.39 -7.27 -0.86
CA ARG A 218 -29.63 -7.88 -1.36
C ARG A 218 -30.62 -8.18 -0.24
N LEU A 219 -30.16 -8.75 0.88
CA LEU A 219 -31.02 -9.07 2.02
C LEU A 219 -31.62 -7.82 2.69
N TRP A 220 -30.81 -6.78 2.94
CA TRP A 220 -31.30 -5.51 3.51
C TRP A 220 -32.20 -4.73 2.55
N SER A 221 -31.89 -4.71 1.25
CA SER A 221 -32.76 -4.12 0.24
C SER A 221 -34.10 -4.85 0.14
N TRP A 222 -34.12 -6.19 0.21
CA TRP A 222 -35.37 -6.96 0.28
C TRP A 222 -36.15 -6.69 1.56
N PHE A 223 -35.47 -6.56 2.71
CA PHE A 223 -36.09 -6.18 3.97
C PHE A 223 -36.75 -4.80 3.90
N HIS A 224 -36.04 -3.78 3.41
CA HIS A 224 -36.60 -2.44 3.24
C HIS A 224 -37.73 -2.39 2.22
N LEU A 225 -37.61 -3.10 1.10
CA LEU A 225 -38.68 -3.21 0.11
C LEU A 225 -39.94 -3.84 0.72
N ALA A 226 -39.79 -4.92 1.49
CA ALA A 226 -40.90 -5.57 2.19
C ALA A 226 -41.55 -4.64 3.23
N LEU A 227 -40.75 -3.88 3.98
CA LEU A 227 -41.25 -2.87 4.92
C LEU A 227 -42.08 -1.79 4.20
N MET A 228 -41.57 -1.28 3.07
CA MET A 228 -42.23 -0.22 2.31
C MET A 228 -43.54 -0.70 1.66
N LEU A 229 -43.54 -1.92 1.10
CA LEU A 229 -44.75 -2.56 0.59
C LEU A 229 -45.78 -2.81 1.70
N GLY A 230 -45.34 -3.24 2.88
CA GLY A 230 -46.19 -3.40 4.05
C GLY A 230 -46.84 -2.09 4.49
N ALA A 231 -46.07 -0.99 4.51
CA ALA A 231 -46.60 0.34 4.85
C ALA A 231 -47.64 0.84 3.83
N LEU A 232 -47.40 0.66 2.53
CA LEU A 232 -48.36 1.05 1.47
C LEU A 232 -49.67 0.26 1.54
N LEU A 233 -49.59 -1.06 1.77
CA LEU A 233 -50.76 -1.90 1.95
C LEU A 233 -51.55 -1.54 3.21
N GLY A 234 -50.85 -1.23 4.32
CA GLY A 234 -51.49 -0.76 5.55
C GLY A 234 -52.22 0.58 5.38
N PHE A 235 -51.63 1.53 4.65
CA PHE A 235 -52.28 2.81 4.33
C PHE A 235 -53.53 2.65 3.45
N GLY A 236 -53.47 1.78 2.44
CA GLY A 236 -54.63 1.49 1.60
C GLY A 236 -55.77 0.79 2.34
N PHE A 237 -55.46 -0.02 3.35
CA PHE A 237 -56.47 -0.67 4.19
C PHE A 237 -57.11 0.32 5.19
N ALA A 238 -56.32 1.23 5.77
CA ALA A 238 -56.81 2.28 6.66
C ALA A 238 -57.74 3.28 5.94
N GLN A 239 -57.46 3.64 4.68
CA GLN A 239 -58.33 4.51 3.88
C GLN A 239 -59.63 3.85 3.41
N ARG A 240 -59.74 2.51 3.51
CA ARG A 240 -60.98 1.77 3.18
C ARG A 240 -61.92 1.59 4.38
N ILE A 241 -61.43 1.82 5.59
CA ILE A 241 -62.16 1.60 6.85
C ILE A 241 -62.58 2.93 7.51
N ALA A 242 -61.93 4.04 7.15
CA ALA A 242 -62.36 5.41 7.49
C ALA A 242 -63.37 5.94 6.47
#